data_AF-A0A836W258-F1
#
_entry.id   AF-A0A836W258-F1
#
_cell.length_a   1.000
_cell.length_b   1.000
_cell.length_c   1.000
_cell.angle_alpha   90.00
_cell.angle_beta   90.00
_cell.angle_gamma   90.00
#
_symmetry.space_group_name_H-M   'P 1'
#
loop_
_entity.id
_entity.type
_entity.pdbx_description
1 polymer ?
#
loop_
_entity_poly.entity_id
_entity_poly.type
_entity_poly.pdbx_seq_one_letter_code
_entity_poly.pdbx_strand_id
1 'polypeptide(L)'
;MKRPKTKRASRRRRTSAAHASAAPPHTGYTDVLDRPHELELKVRHELLSESRLHFCSLVIHRIDHGVCLEGIVQVEDDAPDVCGLAQRVEGVERVVNRLVVHRPHRVPVKG
;
A
#
# COMPACT_ATOMS: atom_id res chain seq x y z
N MET A 1 -25.06 75.00 -24.97
CA MET A 1 -26.35 74.30 -24.77
C MET A 1 -26.42 73.05 -25.66
N LYS A 2 -27.30 72.09 -25.34
CA LYS A 2 -27.65 70.84 -26.07
C LYS A 2 -26.63 69.67 -26.01
N ARG A 3 -27.19 68.46 -25.84
CA ARG A 3 -26.62 67.08 -25.89
C ARG A 3 -26.98 66.46 -27.28
N PRO A 4 -26.86 65.13 -27.63
CA PRO A 4 -26.46 63.89 -26.91
C PRO A 4 -25.41 63.05 -27.73
N LYS A 5 -25.35 61.71 -27.95
CA LYS A 5 -26.25 60.55 -27.70
C LYS A 5 -25.54 59.15 -27.77
N THR A 6 -25.35 58.49 -26.61
CA THR A 6 -25.44 57.02 -26.34
C THR A 6 -24.74 55.94 -27.21
N LYS A 7 -24.03 55.01 -26.53
CA LYS A 7 -24.21 53.52 -26.53
C LYS A 7 -23.52 53.00 -25.24
N ARG A 8 -24.07 52.14 -24.36
CA ARG A 8 -24.93 50.93 -24.43
C ARG A 8 -24.15 49.67 -24.87
N ALA A 9 -24.09 48.55 -24.15
CA ALA A 9 -24.38 48.19 -22.74
C ALA A 9 -23.97 46.71 -22.48
N SER A 10 -24.04 46.25 -21.22
CA SER A 10 -24.08 44.81 -20.84
C SER A 10 -22.71 44.06 -20.92
N ARG A 11 -22.46 42.89 -20.31
CA ARG A 11 -23.39 41.87 -19.74
C ARG A 11 -22.72 40.86 -18.75
N ARG A 12 -23.24 40.74 -17.51
CA ARG A 12 -23.16 39.53 -16.60
C ARG A 12 -21.74 39.11 -16.12
N ARG A 13 -21.52 38.23 -15.11
CA ARG A 13 -22.34 37.44 -14.13
C ARG A 13 -21.49 37.27 -12.82
N ARG A 14 -22.08 37.10 -11.61
CA ARG A 14 -22.14 35.85 -10.76
C ARG A 14 -20.90 34.92 -10.85
N THR A 15 -20.33 34.30 -9.81
CA THR A 15 -20.77 33.80 -8.46
C THR A 15 -19.57 33.87 -7.48
N SER A 16 -19.63 34.16 -6.17
CA SER A 16 -20.25 33.46 -5.01
C SER A 16 -19.76 32.03 -4.70
N ALA A 17 -18.70 31.89 -3.89
CA ALA A 17 -18.34 30.77 -3.00
C ALA A 17 -17.16 31.25 -2.10
N ALA A 18 -17.18 31.19 -0.78
CA ALA A 18 -17.20 30.01 0.10
C ALA A 18 -15.91 29.17 0.02
N HIS A 19 -14.78 29.72 0.50
CA HIS A 19 -13.59 28.93 0.86
C HIS A 19 -13.86 28.16 2.17
N ALA A 20 -14.47 26.99 2.04
CA ALA A 20 -14.49 25.98 3.08
C ALA A 20 -13.20 25.16 3.05
N SER A 21 -12.84 24.59 4.22
CA SER A 21 -11.97 23.42 4.41
C SER A 21 -10.77 23.23 3.47
N ALA A 22 -9.60 23.71 3.92
CA ALA A 22 -8.31 23.14 3.54
C ALA A 22 -7.37 23.15 4.77
N ALA A 23 -7.57 22.18 5.68
CA ALA A 23 -6.48 21.78 6.57
C ALA A 23 -5.32 21.23 5.72
N PRO A 24 -4.05 21.37 6.13
CA PRO A 24 -2.93 21.13 5.23
C PRO A 24 -2.86 19.68 4.74
N PRO A 25 -2.46 19.42 3.48
CA PRO A 25 -2.06 18.09 3.04
C PRO A 25 -0.66 17.74 3.59
N HIS A 26 -0.53 17.70 4.92
CA HIS A 26 0.33 16.71 5.53
C HIS A 26 -0.38 15.33 5.42
N THR A 27 0.29 14.26 5.04
CA THR A 27 1.74 14.06 4.95
C THR A 27 2.20 13.81 3.52
N GLY A 28 3.28 14.47 3.10
CA GLY A 28 3.99 14.16 1.86
C GLY A 28 4.77 12.85 1.99
N TYR A 29 4.06 11.71 1.99
CA TYR A 29 4.66 10.40 1.74
C TYR A 29 4.77 10.14 0.23
N THR A 30 5.30 11.14 -0.50
CA THR A 30 5.86 10.97 -1.84
C THR A 30 7.18 10.25 -1.69
N ASP A 31 7.08 8.95 -1.40
CA ASP A 31 8.21 8.04 -1.33
C ASP A 31 8.70 7.74 -2.75
N VAL A 32 9.37 8.75 -3.30
CA VAL A 32 10.35 8.60 -4.37
C VAL A 32 11.72 8.38 -3.73
N LEU A 33 11.78 7.48 -2.74
CA LEU A 33 13.03 6.83 -2.38
C LEU A 33 13.33 5.72 -3.40
N ASP A 34 14.60 5.40 -3.44
CA ASP A 34 15.33 4.63 -4.44
C ASP A 34 14.65 3.33 -4.96
N ARG A 35 14.99 2.91 -6.18
CA ARG A 35 14.32 1.76 -6.86
C ARG A 35 14.82 0.32 -6.56
N PRO A 36 15.74 -0.02 -5.64
CA PRO A 36 16.00 -1.45 -5.37
C PRO A 36 14.76 -2.18 -4.82
N HIS A 37 13.85 -1.46 -4.15
CA HIS A 37 12.76 -1.99 -3.35
C HIS A 37 11.44 -2.29 -4.10
N GLU A 38 11.31 -1.98 -5.40
CA GLU A 38 10.05 -2.21 -6.15
C GLU A 38 9.60 -3.69 -6.14
N LEU A 39 10.57 -4.62 -6.21
CA LEU A 39 10.29 -6.06 -6.14
C LEU A 39 9.81 -6.47 -4.74
N GLU A 40 10.44 -5.95 -3.70
CA GLU A 40 10.14 -6.26 -2.30
C GLU A 40 8.78 -5.67 -1.89
N LEU A 41 8.40 -4.51 -2.44
CA LEU A 41 7.08 -3.91 -2.30
C LEU A 41 6.00 -4.76 -2.99
N LYS A 42 6.24 -5.25 -4.21
CA LYS A 42 5.31 -6.19 -4.89
C LYS A 42 5.12 -7.48 -4.10
N VAL A 43 6.21 -8.11 -3.62
CA VAL A 43 6.13 -9.34 -2.80
C VAL A 43 5.45 -9.06 -1.45
N ARG A 44 5.76 -7.95 -0.78
CA ARG A 44 5.04 -7.53 0.44
C ARG A 44 3.54 -7.35 0.17
N HIS A 45 3.16 -6.79 -0.98
CA HIS A 45 1.76 -6.62 -1.33
C HIS A 45 1.05 -7.96 -1.58
N GLU A 46 1.61 -8.88 -2.38
CA GLU A 46 1.02 -10.23 -2.56
C GLU A 46 0.88 -10.98 -1.23
N LEU A 47 1.90 -10.93 -0.37
CA LEU A 47 1.88 -11.61 0.93
C LEU A 47 0.87 -11.01 1.91
N LEU A 48 0.72 -9.68 1.96
CA LEU A 48 -0.27 -9.02 2.82
C LEU A 48 -1.69 -8.98 2.23
N SER A 49 -1.84 -9.30 0.95
CA SER A 49 -3.15 -9.50 0.29
C SER A 49 -3.80 -10.83 0.73
N GLU A 50 -3.00 -11.82 1.12
CA GLU A 50 -3.48 -13.11 1.60
C GLU A 50 -3.97 -13.04 3.05
N SER A 51 -5.29 -12.98 3.23
CA SER A 51 -5.92 -12.83 4.55
C SER A 51 -5.70 -14.02 5.50
N ARG A 52 -5.26 -15.18 4.99
CA ARG A 52 -4.91 -16.39 5.75
C ARG A 52 -3.50 -16.37 6.36
N LEU A 53 -2.68 -15.35 6.03
CA LEU A 53 -1.29 -15.22 6.47
C LEU A 53 -1.09 -13.99 7.36
N HIS A 54 -1.08 -14.19 8.67
CA HIS A 54 -0.91 -13.11 9.64
C HIS A 54 0.57 -12.91 9.99
N PHE A 55 1.23 -12.00 9.28
CA PHE A 55 2.62 -11.65 9.54
C PHE A 55 2.77 -10.78 10.79
N CYS A 56 3.27 -11.36 11.89
CA CYS A 56 3.67 -10.61 13.08
C CYS A 56 4.97 -9.84 12.85
N SER A 57 5.83 -10.33 11.94
CA SER A 57 7.00 -9.63 11.42
C SER A 57 7.30 -10.14 10.02
N LEU A 58 7.50 -9.23 9.05
CA LEU A 58 7.84 -9.55 7.66
C LEU A 58 8.93 -8.60 7.14
N VAL A 59 10.17 -9.08 7.23
CA VAL A 59 11.32 -8.53 6.54
C VAL A 59 11.45 -9.23 5.19
N ILE A 60 11.68 -8.46 4.14
CA ILE A 60 11.95 -8.97 2.80
C ILE A 60 13.29 -8.38 2.39
N HIS A 61 14.18 -9.25 1.92
CA HIS A 61 15.49 -8.87 1.41
C HIS A 61 15.66 -9.41 -0.01
N ARG A 62 15.90 -8.55 -0.98
CA ARG A 62 16.23 -8.92 -2.36
C ARG A 62 17.58 -9.63 -2.40
N ILE A 63 17.64 -10.72 -3.18
CA ILE A 63 18.83 -11.52 -3.43
C ILE A 63 19.02 -11.70 -4.94
N ASP A 64 20.16 -12.26 -5.36
CA ASP A 64 20.39 -12.61 -6.76
C ASP A 64 19.26 -13.50 -7.30
N HIS A 65 18.57 -13.00 -8.33
CA HIS A 65 17.42 -13.64 -8.98
C HIS A 65 16.24 -13.95 -8.05
N GLY A 66 16.05 -13.23 -6.93
CA GLY A 66 14.97 -13.57 -6.01
C GLY A 66 14.77 -12.69 -4.78
N VAL A 67 14.05 -13.24 -3.80
CA VAL A 67 13.80 -12.63 -2.48
C VAL A 67 14.01 -13.63 -1.34
N CYS A 68 14.44 -13.12 -0.19
CA CYS A 68 14.50 -13.80 1.09
C CYS A 68 13.38 -13.25 1.99
N LEU A 69 12.61 -14.13 2.62
CA LEU A 69 11.47 -13.81 3.47
C LEU A 69 11.80 -14.20 4.91
N GLU A 70 11.90 -13.21 5.80
CA GLU A 70 12.38 -13.38 7.17
C GLU A 70 11.39 -12.77 8.18
N GLY A 71 11.25 -13.42 9.34
CA GLY A 71 10.34 -12.95 10.40
C GLY A 71 9.44 -14.05 10.94
N ILE A 72 8.21 -13.68 11.31
CA ILE A 72 7.26 -14.55 12.00
C ILE A 72 5.90 -14.45 11.31
N VAL A 73 5.38 -15.60 10.85
CA VAL A 73 4.06 -15.72 10.23
C VAL A 73 3.18 -16.64 11.08
N GLN A 74 2.00 -16.17 11.43
CA GLN A 74 0.92 -16.98 12.00
C GLN A 74 0.04 -17.46 10.84
N VAL A 75 -0.18 -18.77 10.78
CA VAL A 75 -0.92 -19.44 9.70
C VAL A 75 -2.11 -20.18 10.26
N GLU A 76 -3.21 -20.17 9.52
CA GLU A 76 -4.35 -21.07 9.76
C GLU A 76 -4.09 -22.46 9.12
N ASP A 77 -4.88 -23.47 9.47
CA ASP A 77 -4.63 -24.86 9.04
C ASP A 77 -4.83 -25.11 7.52
N ASP A 78 -5.41 -24.15 6.77
CA ASP A 78 -5.56 -24.16 5.30
C ASP A 78 -4.82 -22.96 4.65
N ALA A 79 -3.71 -22.51 5.24
CA ALA A 79 -2.92 -21.40 4.69
C ALA A 79 -2.15 -21.81 3.41
N PRO A 80 -2.11 -20.96 2.37
CA PRO A 80 -1.39 -21.24 1.13
C PRO A 80 0.13 -21.11 1.30
N ASP A 81 0.89 -21.76 0.41
CA ASP A 81 2.34 -21.70 0.46
C ASP A 81 2.89 -20.30 0.13
N VAL A 82 3.64 -19.75 1.08
CA VAL A 82 4.25 -18.42 1.02
C VAL A 82 5.27 -18.31 -0.13
N CYS A 83 5.96 -19.41 -0.45
CA CYS A 83 6.97 -19.43 -1.51
C CYS A 83 6.29 -19.31 -2.88
N GLY A 84 5.23 -20.08 -3.10
CA GLY A 84 4.37 -20.01 -4.29
C GLY A 84 3.67 -18.66 -4.45
N LEU A 85 3.25 -18.01 -3.35
CA LEU A 85 2.78 -16.63 -3.34
C LEU A 85 3.86 -15.65 -3.86
N ALA A 86 5.06 -15.68 -3.27
CA ALA A 86 6.14 -14.79 -3.68
C ALA A 86 6.65 -15.06 -5.11
N GLN A 87 6.61 -16.31 -5.57
CA GLN A 87 6.92 -16.71 -6.96
C GLN A 87 5.90 -16.22 -8.00
N ARG A 88 4.68 -15.78 -7.60
CA ARG A 88 3.76 -15.12 -8.55
C ARG A 88 4.22 -13.71 -8.94
N VAL A 89 5.16 -13.12 -8.21
CA VAL A 89 5.67 -11.78 -8.51
C VAL A 89 6.72 -11.85 -9.63
N GLU A 90 6.42 -11.16 -10.73
CA GLU A 90 7.33 -10.96 -11.85
C GLU A 90 8.69 -10.42 -11.37
N GLY A 91 9.76 -11.19 -11.63
CA GLY A 91 11.12 -10.92 -11.17
C GLY A 91 11.62 -11.80 -10.01
N VAL A 92 10.79 -12.73 -9.50
CA VAL A 92 11.17 -13.69 -8.44
C VAL A 92 11.40 -15.08 -9.03
N GLU A 93 12.64 -15.41 -9.41
CA GLU A 93 13.01 -16.77 -9.83
C GLU A 93 13.31 -17.69 -8.63
N ARG A 94 13.73 -17.09 -7.50
CA ARG A 94 14.10 -17.81 -6.27
C ARG A 94 13.43 -17.18 -5.04
N VAL A 95 12.96 -18.02 -4.12
CA VAL A 95 12.47 -17.61 -2.80
C VAL A 95 13.24 -18.37 -1.73
N VAL A 96 13.86 -17.63 -0.81
CA VAL A 96 14.46 -18.19 0.41
C VAL A 96 13.50 -17.94 1.56
N ASN A 97 12.76 -18.97 1.96
CA ASN A 97 11.84 -18.88 3.09
C ASN A 97 12.58 -19.13 4.41
N ARG A 98 12.57 -18.13 5.30
CA ARG A 98 13.08 -18.15 6.68
C ARG A 98 12.03 -17.65 7.68
N LEU A 99 10.75 -17.71 7.31
CA LEU A 99 9.65 -17.33 8.20
C LEU A 99 9.44 -18.41 9.26
N VAL A 100 9.43 -18.01 10.52
CA VAL A 100 9.09 -18.88 11.63
C VAL A 100 7.57 -18.97 11.74
N VAL A 101 7.02 -20.17 11.60
CA VAL A 101 5.57 -20.41 11.69
C VAL A 101 5.14 -20.42 13.16
N HIS A 102 4.43 -19.39 13.60
CA HIS A 102 3.85 -19.32 14.93
C HIS A 102 2.41 -19.85 14.93
N ARG A 103 2.22 -21.11 15.32
CA ARG A 103 0.88 -21.66 15.58
C ARG A 103 0.48 -21.32 17.03
N PRO A 104 -0.64 -20.62 17.27
CA PRO A 104 -1.11 -20.36 18.63
C PRO A 104 -1.60 -21.66 19.26
N HIS A 105 -0.73 -22.30 20.07
CA HIS A 105 -1.07 -23.54 20.74
C HIS A 105 -2.23 -23.29 21.73
N ARG A 106 -3.45 -23.67 21.35
CA ARG A 106 -4.60 -23.74 22.25
C ARG A 106 -4.33 -24.77 23.32
N VAL A 107 -3.67 -24.35 24.41
CA VAL A 107 -3.59 -25.14 25.64
C VAL A 107 -5.01 -25.45 26.09
N PRO A 108 -5.39 -26.72 26.26
CA PRO A 108 -6.74 -27.05 26.72
C PRO A 108 -6.90 -26.50 28.14
N VAL A 109 -7.86 -25.60 28.33
CA VAL A 109 -8.20 -25.09 29.65
C VAL A 109 -8.68 -26.27 30.50
N LYS A 110 -7.94 -26.55 31.56
CA LYS A 110 -8.19 -27.70 32.42
C LYS A 110 -9.36 -27.39 33.35
N GLY A 111 -10.52 -27.98 33.05
CA GLY A 111 -11.66 -28.06 33.96
C GLY A 111 -11.41 -29.04 35.11
#